data_AF-A0A2M7UYS0-F1
#
_entry.id   AF-A0A2M7UYS0-F1
#
_cell.length_a   1.000
_cell.length_b   1.000
_cell.length_c   1.000
_cell.angle_alpha   90.00
_cell.angle_beta   90.00
_cell.angle_gamma   90.00
#
_symmetry.space_group_name_H-M   'P 1'
#
loop_
_entity.id
_entity.type
_entity.pdbx_description
1 polymer ?
#
loop_
_entity_poly.entity_id
_entity_poly.type
_entity_poly.pdbx_seq_one_letter_code
_entity_poly.pdbx_strand_id
1 'polypeptide(L)'
;MLFILKINKKIIMYQSLQRFLNKEQSSMVTSQKATKEEFLAEHNRLSPLNLQATIFLLSRFRIEKASIFKDDNWPIDKLRRPFLLWLTSLPSGEKKNIKKEKNMKPC
;
A
#
# COMPACT_ATOMS: atom_id res chain seq x y z
N MET A 1 29.62 0.11 10.74
CA MET A 1 29.23 0.35 9.33
C MET A 1 27.81 -0.07 8.95
N LEU A 2 27.26 -1.19 9.46
CA LEU A 2 25.94 -1.72 9.04
C LEU A 2 24.71 -0.87 9.44
N PHE A 3 24.83 -0.02 10.47
CA PHE A 3 23.72 0.80 10.99
C PHE A 3 23.41 2.03 10.13
N ILE A 4 24.44 2.67 9.55
CA ILE A 4 24.26 3.87 8.72
C ILE A 4 23.55 3.54 7.40
N LEU A 5 23.80 2.36 6.82
CA LEU A 5 23.08 1.87 5.64
C LEU A 5 21.58 1.59 5.92
N LYS A 6 21.23 1.16 7.13
CA LYS A 6 19.83 0.93 7.54
C LYS A 6 19.04 2.24 7.68
N ILE A 7 19.67 3.29 8.20
CA ILE A 7 19.04 4.60 8.38
C ILE A 7 18.82 5.26 7.02
N ASN A 8 19.82 5.25 6.14
CA ASN A 8 19.72 5.85 4.80
C ASN A 8 18.61 5.20 3.95
N LYS A 9 18.44 3.87 4.02
CA LYS A 9 17.32 3.19 3.34
C LYS A 9 15.95 3.61 3.85
N LYS A 10 15.79 3.84 5.17
CA LYS A 10 14.52 4.32 5.74
C LYS A 10 14.21 5.75 5.30
N ILE A 11 15.20 6.63 5.25
CA ILE A 11 15.04 8.04 4.84
C ILE A 11 14.63 8.13 3.37
N ILE A 12 15.28 7.38 2.47
CA ILE A 12 14.94 7.35 1.04
C ILE A 12 13.53 6.80 0.81
N MET A 13 13.13 5.76 1.56
CA MET A 13 11.77 5.22 1.53
C MET A 13 10.74 6.28 1.96
N TYR A 14 11.01 7.02 3.04
CA TYR A 14 10.12 8.07 3.54
C TYR A 14 9.97 9.21 2.53
N GLN A 15 11.06 9.71 1.95
CA GLN A 15 10.99 10.78 0.94
C GLN A 15 10.25 10.33 -0.33
N SER A 16 10.43 9.08 -0.75
CA SER A 16 9.70 8.50 -1.89
C SER A 16 8.21 8.37 -1.58
N LEU A 17 7.86 7.95 -0.36
CA LEU A 17 6.48 7.88 0.11
C LEU A 17 5.84 9.27 0.20
N GLN A 18 6.57 10.28 0.69
CA GLN A 18 6.09 11.67 0.75
C GLN A 18 5.81 12.23 -0.65
N ARG A 19 6.67 11.97 -1.64
CA ARG A 19 6.37 12.33 -3.05
C ARG A 19 5.15 11.60 -3.60
N PHE A 20 4.99 10.32 -3.24
CA PHE A 20 3.84 9.53 -3.67
C PHE A 20 2.52 10.09 -3.10
N LEU A 21 2.49 10.36 -1.79
CA LEU A 21 1.35 10.96 -1.09
C LEU A 21 0.98 12.35 -1.62
N ASN A 22 1.96 13.11 -2.12
CA ASN A 22 1.73 14.45 -2.68
C ASN A 22 1.30 14.43 -4.15
N LYS A 23 1.64 13.38 -4.92
CA LYS A 23 1.24 13.23 -6.33
C LYS A 23 -0.22 12.81 -6.51
N GLU A 24 -0.86 12.31 -5.47
CA GLU A 24 -2.28 11.88 -5.46
C GLU A 24 -3.30 13.03 -5.49
N GLN A 25 -2.89 14.28 -5.26
CA GLN A 25 -3.84 15.42 -5.27
C GLN A 25 -4.29 15.86 -6.68
N SER A 26 -3.79 15.26 -7.77
CA SER A 26 -4.02 15.76 -9.13
C SER A 26 -4.93 14.91 -10.02
N SER A 27 -5.37 13.71 -9.60
CA SER A 27 -6.37 12.94 -10.35
C SER A 27 -7.71 12.94 -9.63
N MET A 28 -8.46 13.99 -9.91
CA MET A 28 -9.92 14.06 -9.78
C MET A 28 -10.56 12.79 -10.37
N VAL A 29 -11.65 12.29 -9.74
CA VAL A 29 -12.49 11.11 -10.09
C VAL A 29 -11.95 9.80 -9.49
N THR A 30 -12.54 9.17 -8.46
CA THR A 30 -13.95 8.83 -8.22
C THR A 30 -14.32 8.88 -6.72
N SER A 31 -15.23 9.78 -6.35
CA SER A 31 -15.96 9.76 -5.08
C SER A 31 -17.07 8.69 -5.06
N GLN A 32 -16.84 7.56 -5.73
CA GLN A 32 -17.81 6.48 -5.82
C GLN A 32 -17.35 5.33 -4.94
N LYS A 33 -18.30 4.71 -4.25
CA LYS A 33 -18.09 3.52 -3.43
C LYS A 33 -17.27 2.51 -4.23
N ALA A 34 -15.99 2.38 -3.93
CA ALA A 34 -15.17 1.36 -4.52
C ALA A 34 -15.34 0.07 -3.72
N THR A 35 -15.31 -1.04 -4.44
CA THR A 35 -15.13 -2.37 -3.86
C THR A 35 -13.71 -2.53 -3.35
N LYS A 36 -13.49 -3.56 -2.53
CA LYS A 36 -12.17 -3.87 -1.98
C LYS A 36 -11.15 -4.17 -3.09
N GLU A 37 -11.61 -4.82 -4.15
CA GLU A 37 -10.83 -5.25 -5.31
C GLU A 37 -10.42 -4.06 -6.17
N GLU A 38 -11.34 -3.12 -6.41
CA GLU A 38 -11.05 -1.87 -7.13
C GLU A 38 -10.05 -1.00 -6.37
N PHE A 39 -10.22 -0.88 -5.05
CA PHE A 39 -9.25 -0.18 -4.21
C PHE A 39 -7.85 -0.81 -4.32
N LEU A 40 -7.76 -2.14 -4.30
CA LEU A 40 -6.49 -2.87 -4.42
C LEU A 40 -5.84 -2.64 -5.79
N ALA A 41 -6.61 -2.75 -6.87
CA ALA A 41 -6.11 -2.56 -8.23
C ALA A 41 -5.54 -1.13 -8.40
N GLU A 42 -6.28 -0.12 -7.95
CA GLU A 42 -5.86 1.28 -8.07
C GLU A 42 -4.68 1.62 -7.15
N HIS A 43 -4.65 1.04 -5.94
CA HIS A 43 -3.49 1.12 -5.05
C HIS A 43 -2.25 0.52 -5.71
N ASN A 44 -2.34 -0.69 -6.26
CA ASN A 44 -1.21 -1.39 -6.86
C ASN A 44 -0.73 -0.76 -8.17
N ARG A 45 -1.64 -0.20 -8.97
CA ARG A 45 -1.33 0.52 -10.22
C ARG A 45 -0.48 1.75 -9.96
N LEU A 46 -0.83 2.50 -8.92
CA LEU A 46 -0.12 3.73 -8.56
C LEU A 46 1.11 3.44 -7.69
N SER A 47 1.07 2.42 -6.83
CA SER A 47 2.14 2.13 -5.89
C SER A 47 3.36 1.50 -6.55
N PRO A 48 4.58 1.83 -6.09
CA PRO A 48 5.78 1.12 -6.51
C PRO A 48 5.74 -0.33 -6.02
N LEU A 49 6.48 -1.23 -6.68
CA LEU A 49 6.48 -2.68 -6.41
C LEU A 49 6.70 -3.06 -4.94
N ASN A 50 7.42 -2.24 -4.17
CA ASN A 50 7.70 -2.46 -2.75
C ASN A 50 6.55 -2.06 -1.80
N LEU A 51 5.54 -1.35 -2.32
CA LEU A 51 4.35 -0.90 -1.59
C LEU A 51 3.06 -1.46 -2.19
N GLN A 52 3.16 -2.34 -3.18
CA GLN A 52 2.01 -3.12 -3.61
C GLN A 52 1.51 -3.97 -2.45
N ALA A 53 0.19 -4.17 -2.42
CA ALA A 53 -0.49 -4.94 -1.42
C ALA A 53 -1.15 -6.16 -2.06
N THR A 54 -1.56 -7.09 -1.20
CA THR A 54 -2.39 -8.23 -1.57
C THR A 54 -3.74 -8.11 -0.88
N ILE A 55 -4.74 -8.84 -1.38
CA ILE A 55 -6.07 -8.86 -0.79
C ILE A 55 -6.07 -9.28 0.70
N PHE A 56 -5.09 -10.11 1.09
CA PHE A 56 -4.86 -10.52 2.48
C PHE A 56 -4.46 -9.33 3.36
N LEU A 57 -3.57 -8.46 2.88
CA LEU A 57 -3.17 -7.24 3.61
C LEU A 57 -4.34 -6.28 3.78
N LEU A 58 -5.24 -6.19 2.80
CA LEU A 58 -6.47 -5.40 2.93
C LEU A 58 -7.40 -6.01 3.98
N SER A 59 -7.62 -7.34 3.96
CA SER A 59 -8.43 -8.01 4.99
C SER A 59 -7.88 -7.73 6.39
N ARG A 60 -6.56 -7.85 6.56
CA ARG A 60 -5.90 -7.60 7.83
C ARG A 60 -6.02 -6.14 8.26
N PHE A 61 -5.80 -5.20 7.34
CA PHE A 61 -6.02 -3.78 7.59
C PHE A 61 -7.44 -3.49 8.05
N ARG A 62 -8.45 -4.11 7.42
CA ARG A 62 -9.85 -3.94 7.81
C ARG A 62 -10.14 -4.44 9.22
N ILE A 63 -9.53 -5.56 9.63
CA ILE A 63 -9.68 -6.09 11.00
C ILE A 63 -8.99 -5.18 12.01
N GLU A 64 -7.73 -4.79 11.75
CA GLU A 64 -6.93 -3.99 12.69
C GLU A 64 -7.38 -2.53 12.80
N LYS A 65 -7.92 -1.98 11.70
CA LYS A 65 -8.37 -0.59 11.61
C LYS A 65 -9.87 -0.49 11.37
N ALA A 66 -10.63 -1.44 11.90
CA ALA A 66 -12.09 -1.49 11.76
C ALA A 66 -12.79 -0.17 12.13
N SER A 67 -12.25 0.57 13.11
CA SER A 67 -12.78 1.89 13.52
C SER A 67 -12.72 2.98 12.44
N ILE A 68 -11.89 2.83 11.41
CA ILE A 68 -11.80 3.77 10.28
C ILE A 68 -12.91 3.49 9.26
N PHE A 69 -13.42 2.26 9.23
CA PHE A 69 -14.50 1.85 8.35
C PHE A 69 -15.84 2.17 9.01
N LYS A 70 -16.59 3.09 8.41
CA LYS A 70 -17.97 3.39 8.84
C LYS A 70 -18.97 2.36 8.29
N ASP A 71 -18.68 1.84 7.09
CA ASP A 71 -19.51 0.86 6.37
C ASP A 71 -18.59 -0.15 5.64
N ASP A 72 -19.19 -1.08 4.89
CA ASP A 72 -18.51 -1.98 3.94
C ASP A 72 -17.84 -1.30 2.75
N ASN A 73 -17.94 0.03 2.64
CA ASN A 73 -17.39 0.80 1.54
C ASN A 73 -15.86 0.93 1.65
N TRP A 74 -15.16 0.91 0.51
CA TRP A 74 -13.71 1.14 0.43
C TRP A 74 -13.36 2.48 -0.25
N PRO A 75 -13.69 3.65 0.36
CA PRO A 75 -13.40 4.94 -0.25
C PRO A 75 -11.89 5.15 -0.43
N ILE A 76 -11.44 5.27 -1.69
CA ILE A 76 -10.03 5.39 -2.04
C ILE A 76 -9.40 6.60 -1.34
N ASP A 77 -10.00 7.78 -1.45
CA ASP A 77 -9.45 9.03 -0.91
C ASP A 77 -9.22 9.00 0.60
N LYS A 78 -10.10 8.29 1.33
CA LYS A 78 -10.08 8.26 2.80
C LYS A 78 -9.23 7.14 3.35
N LEU A 79 -9.23 5.96 2.71
CA LEU A 79 -8.55 4.78 3.23
C LEU A 79 -7.10 4.67 2.76
N ARG A 80 -6.76 5.25 1.61
CA ARG A 80 -5.44 5.06 1.01
C ARG A 80 -4.29 5.58 1.86
N ARG A 81 -4.45 6.76 2.44
CA ARG A 81 -3.45 7.33 3.37
C ARG A 81 -3.30 6.49 4.65
N PRO A 82 -4.38 6.18 5.40
CA PRO A 82 -4.33 5.25 6.52
C PRO A 82 -3.73 3.88 6.16
N PHE A 83 -4.08 3.35 4.98
CA PHE A 83 -3.61 2.06 4.49
C PHE A 83 -2.10 2.09 4.21
N LEU A 84 -1.59 3.11 3.52
CA LEU A 84 -0.16 3.28 3.28
C LEU A 84 0.63 3.46 4.57
N LEU A 85 0.11 4.24 5.52
CA LEU A 85 0.75 4.44 6.82
C LEU A 85 0.82 3.12 7.61
N TRP A 86 -0.27 2.35 7.59
CA TRP A 86 -0.31 1.03 8.20
C TRP A 86 0.64 0.04 7.50
N LEU A 87 0.57 -0.04 6.17
CA LEU A 87 1.40 -0.92 5.34
C LEU A 87 2.89 -0.62 5.52
N THR A 88 3.26 0.65 5.62
CA THR A 88 4.66 1.05 5.82
C THR A 88 5.15 0.75 7.23
N SER A 89 4.27 0.83 8.23
CA SER A 89 4.53 0.43 9.62
C SER A 89 4.75 -1.07 9.81
N LEU A 90 4.26 -1.92 8.89
CA LEU A 90 4.47 -3.37 8.99
C LEU A 90 5.97 -3.75 8.93
N PRO A 91 6.42 -4.72 9.75
CA PRO A 91 7.79 -5.21 9.70
C PRO A 91 8.10 -5.86 8.35
N SER A 92 9.33 -5.68 7.87
CA SER A 92 9.78 -6.12 6.53
C SER A 92 9.63 -7.62 6.25
N GLY A 93 9.32 -8.44 7.27
CA GLY A 93 9.00 -9.87 7.15
C GLY A 93 7.68 -10.15 6.43
N GLU A 94 6.69 -9.29 6.61
CA GLU A 94 5.32 -9.53 6.11
C GLU A 94 5.09 -9.03 4.67
N LYS A 95 6.03 -8.22 4.15
CA LYS A 95 5.98 -7.64 2.79
C LYS A 95 6.58 -8.55 1.71
N LYS A 96 7.07 -9.74 2.08
CA LYS A 96 7.94 -10.58 1.24
C LYS A 96 7.21 -11.42 0.18
N ASN A 97 5.88 -11.46 0.21
CA ASN A 97 5.10 -12.32 -0.70
C ASN A 97 4.99 -11.80 -2.16
N ILE A 98 5.58 -10.65 -2.49
CA ILE A 98 5.43 -10.02 -3.82
C ILE A 98 6.54 -10.43 -4.81
N LYS A 99 7.59 -11.13 -4.35
CA LYS A 99 8.77 -11.43 -5.18
C LYS A 99 8.78 -12.80 -5.88
N LYS A 100 7.76 -13.65 -5.73
CA LYS A 100 7.83 -15.06 -6.15
C LYS A 100 7.00 -15.45 -7.38
N GLU A 101 6.62 -14.52 -8.24
CA GLU A 101 5.88 -14.87 -9.47
C GLU A 101 6.47 -14.18 -10.71
N LYS A 102 7.72 -14.51 -11.05
CA LYS A 102 8.33 -14.14 -12.34
C LYS A 102 9.22 -15.22 -12.95
N ASN A 103 9.32 -16.41 -12.36
CA ASN A 103 10.21 -17.47 -12.82
C ASN A 103 9.46 -18.80 -13.01
N MET A 104 8.29 -18.77 -13.64
CA MET A 104 7.76 -19.97 -14.29
C MET A 104 7.87 -19.75 -15.80
N LYS A 105 8.93 -20.31 -16.39
CA LYS A 105 9.04 -20.47 -17.84
C LYS A 105 7.93 -21.46 -18.25
N PRO A 106 7.12 -21.19 -19.27
CA PRO A 106 6.31 -22.23 -19.87
C PRO A 106 7.24 -23.29 -20.48
N CYS A 107 6.99 -24.56 -20.15
CA CYS A 107 7.57 -25.68 -20.88
C CYS A 107 7.02 -25.71 -22.31
#